data_AF-A0A524RM92-F1
#
_entry.id   AF-A0A524RM92-F1
#
_cell.length_a   1.000
_cell.length_b   1.000
_cell.length_c   1.000
_cell.angle_alpha   90.00
_cell.angle_beta   90.00
_cell.angle_gamma   90.00
#
_symmetry.space_group_name_H-M   'P 1'
#
loop_
_entity.id
_entity.type
_entity.pdbx_description
1 polymer ?
#
loop_
_entity_poly.entity_id
_entity_poly.type
_entity_poly.pdbx_seq_one_letter_code
_entity_poly.pdbx_strand_id
1 'polypeptide(L)' 'MHIAVIGLSHRTAPVEVREKLSIPEQGLEHSLQHLRSSDQVLEASILST' A
#
# COMPACT_ATOMS: atom_id res chain seq x y z
N MET A 1 -10.05 13.80 -11.46
CA MET A 1 -8.93 13.39 -10.59
C MET A 1 -9.53 12.94 -9.27
N HIS A 2 -9.35 11.68 -8.91
CA HIS A 2 -9.90 11.10 -7.68
C HIS A 2 -8.77 10.59 -6.81
N ILE A 3 -8.92 10.73 -5.49
CA ILE A 3 -8.00 10.19 -4.51
C ILE A 3 -8.75 9.10 -3.76
N ALA A 4 -8.15 7.91 -3.68
CA ALA A 4 -8.69 6.79 -2.94
C ALA A 4 -7.65 6.33 -1.90
N VAL A 5 -8.14 5.87 -0.74
CA VAL A 5 -7.32 5.24 0.29
C VAL A 5 -7.76 3.78 0.37
N ILE A 6 -6.82 2.87 0.19
CA ILE A 6 -7.03 1.43 0.23
C ILE A 6 -6.02 0.86 1.22
N GLY A 7 -6.47 0.05 2.17
CA GLY A 7 -5.58 -0.57 3.14
C GLY A 7 -6.30 -1.23 4.29
N LEU A 8 -5.50 -1.73 5.22
CA LEU A 8 -5.95 -2.32 6.48
C LEU A 8 -5.53 -1.42 7.65
N SER A 9 -6.34 -1.38 8.70
CA SER A 9 -6.05 -0.63 9.93
C SER A 9 -6.22 -1.51 11.15
N HIS A 10 -5.70 -1.06 12.29
CA HIS A 10 -5.92 -1.73 13.59
C HIS A 10 -7.41 -1.79 14.00
N ARG A 11 -8.28 -0.97 13.38
CA ARG A 11 -9.73 -0.97 13.65
C ARG A 11 -10.47 -2.03 12.82
N THR A 12 -9.90 -2.44 11.69
CA THR A 12 -10.59 -3.26 10.69
C THR A 12 -9.94 -4.62 10.44
N ALA A 13 -8.69 -4.82 10.86
CA ALA A 13 -7.98 -6.09 10.68
C ALA A 13 -7.08 -6.43 11.89
N PRO A 14 -7.05 -7.70 12.32
CA PRO A 14 -6.15 -8.17 13.36
C PRO A 14 -4.69 -8.15 12.87
N VAL A 15 -3.74 -8.20 13.81
CA VAL A 15 -2.31 -7.98 13.51
C VAL A 15 -1.73 -9.01 12.55
N GLU A 16 -2.15 -10.27 12.68
CA GLU A 16 -1.67 -11.39 11.87
C GLU A 16 -2.07 -11.27 10.39
N VAL A 17 -3.12 -10.49 10.10
CA VAL A 17 -3.55 -10.18 8.72
C VAL A 17 -2.76 -8.98 8.19
N ARG A 18 -2.54 -7.95 9.02
CA ARG A 18 -1.77 -6.76 8.62
C ARG A 18 -0.31 -7.08 8.34
N GLU A 19 0.31 -7.96 9.12
CA GLU A 19 1.71 -8.36 8.92
C GLU A 19 1.96 -9.00 7.54
N LYS A 20 0.95 -9.68 6.97
CA LYS A 20 1.04 -10.25 5.61
C LYS A 20 1.11 -9.20 4.51
N LEU A 21 0.64 -7.99 4.78
CA LEU A 21 0.70 -6.84 3.86
C LEU A 21 1.75 -5.82 4.29
N SER A 22 2.54 -6.10 5.34
CA SER A 22 3.58 -5.18 5.79
C SER A 22 4.67 -5.11 4.73
N ILE A 23 4.96 -3.88 4.28
CA ILE A 23 5.98 -3.63 3.25
C ILE A 23 7.24 -3.15 3.97
N PRO A 24 8.35 -3.92 3.91
CA PRO A 24 9.62 -3.47 4.47
C PRO A 24 10.19 -2.32 3.63
N GLU A 25 10.99 -1.45 4.24
CA GLU A 25 11.54 -0.25 3.60
C GLU A 25 12.31 -0.57 2.30
N GLN A 26 13.03 -1.70 2.27
CA GLN A 26 13.78 -2.16 1.11
C GLN A 26 12.88 -2.54 -0.08
N GLY A 27 11.61 -2.88 0.15
CA GLY A 27 10.63 -3.24 -0.87
C GLY A 27 9.72 -2.08 -1.31
N LEU A 28 9.86 -0.91 -0.69
CA LEU A 28 8.95 0.22 -0.89
C LEU A 28 9.01 0.77 -2.32
N GLU A 29 10.23 0.99 -2.84
CA GLU A 29 10.43 1.51 -4.19
C GLU A 29 9.85 0.57 -5.26
N HIS A 30 10.16 -0.72 -5.16
CA HIS A 30 9.62 -1.74 -6.06
C HIS A 30 8.08 -1.79 -6.01
N SER A 31 7.50 -1.71 -4.81
CA SER A 31 6.04 -1.72 -4.63
C SER A 31 5.37 -0.48 -5.24
N LEU A 32 5.98 0.69 -5.07
CA LEU A 32 5.50 1.94 -5.70
C LEU A 32 5.57 1.87 -7.22
N GLN A 33 6.68 1.39 -7.78
CA GLN A 33 6.82 1.20 -9.22
C GLN A 33 5.78 0.22 -9.76
N HIS A 34 5.51 -0.87 -9.03
CA HIS A 34 4.47 -1.83 -9.40
C HIS A 34 3.08 -1.19 -9.41
N LEU A 35 2.71 -0.41 -8.40
CA LEU A 35 1.42 0.33 -8.39
C LEU A 35 1.31 1.32 -9.56
N ARG A 36 2.40 2.03 -9.86
CA ARG A 36 2.47 3.01 -10.96
C ARG A 36 2.51 2.39 -12.35
N SER A 37 2.75 1.08 -12.46
CA SER A 37 2.69 0.36 -13.74
C SER A 37 1.26 0.22 -14.29
N SER A 38 0.24 0.49 -13.47
CA SER A 38 -1.15 0.55 -13.93
C SER A 38 -1.47 1.90 -14.56
N ASP A 39 -1.98 1.91 -15.80
CA ASP A 39 -2.38 3.13 -16.52
C ASP A 39 -3.50 3.93 -15.80
N GLN A 40 -4.22 3.29 -14.87
CA GLN A 40 -5.27 3.94 -14.07
C GLN A 40 -4.74 4.65 -12.82
N VAL A 41 -3.48 4.42 -12.44
CA VAL A 41 -2.86 4.98 -11.22
C VAL A 41 -1.89 6.09 -11.62
N LEU A 42 -2.33 7.34 -11.50
CA LEU A 42 -1.54 8.54 -11.83
C LEU A 42 -0.42 8.85 -10.81
N GLU A 43 -0.63 8.54 -9.54
CA GLU A 43 0.32 8.72 -8.45
C GLU A 43 0.00 7.70 -7.35
N ALA A 44 1.00 7.32 -6.55
CA ALA A 44 0.82 6.36 -5.46
C ALA A 44 1.72 6.74 -4.27
N SER A 45 1.22 6.46 -3.06
CA SER A 45 1.98 6.55 -1.82
C SER A 45 1.61 5.33 -0.97
N ILE A 46 2.58 4.81 -0.21
CA ILE A 46 2.42 3.65 0.67
C ILE A 46 2.72 4.09 2.09
N LEU A 47 1.81 3.77 3.02
CA LEU A 47 1.99 3.94 4.45
C LEU A 47 1.82 2.56 5.12
N SER A 48 2.91 2.00 5.65
CA SER A 48 2.94 0.72 6.35
C SER A 48 3.44 0.95 7.79
N THR A 49 2.59 0.67 8.78
CA THR A 49 2.84 0.91 10.23
C THR A 49 2.31 -0.22 11.10
#